data_AF-A0A1Q3YDJ5-F1
#
_entry.id   AF-A0A1Q3YDJ5-F1
#
_cell.length_a   1.000
_cell.length_b   1.000
_cell.length_c   1.000
_cell.angle_alpha   90.00
_cell.angle_beta   90.00
_cell.angle_gamma   90.00
#
_symmetry.space_group_name_H-M   'P 1'
#
loop_
_entity.id
_entity.type
_entity.pdbx_description
1 polymer ?
#
loop_
_entity_poly.entity_id
_entity_poly.type
_entity_poly.pdbx_seq_one_letter_code
_entity_poly.pdbx_strand_id
1 'polypeptide(L)'
;MNTPSVCEPPGSQAYWPAWVAGPLLGIVLLLTFILTGHGLGATGFTTRVTAWLGGEVAPRWTLANDYLGPMIEDGSVLSSWITWEVLGVFAGAFFSARLARRMAWRIEGAATSGTVGRLLKALAGGILAGFGARISAGCTSGVGLSGAAVLGVSGFVFLISFFISGLIAARLTGGGVK
;
A
#
# COMPACT_ATOMS: atom_id res chain seq x y z
N MET A 1 -23.38 8.80 -12.32
CA MET A 1 -23.34 7.88 -13.46
C MET A 1 -21.90 7.40 -13.59
N ASN A 2 -21.61 6.19 -13.12
CA ASN A 2 -20.27 5.58 -13.25
C ASN A 2 -20.25 4.77 -14.54
N THR A 3 -19.88 5.40 -15.65
CA THR A 3 -19.56 4.68 -16.88
C THR A 3 -18.35 3.79 -16.61
N PRO A 4 -18.38 2.48 -16.94
CA PRO A 4 -17.18 1.66 -16.90
C PRO A 4 -16.13 2.31 -17.80
N SER A 5 -14.93 2.50 -17.27
CA SER A 5 -13.82 3.04 -18.03
C SER A 5 -13.51 2.11 -19.20
N VAL A 6 -12.99 2.65 -20.30
CA VAL A 6 -12.60 1.90 -21.51
C VAL A 6 -11.60 0.77 -21.20
N CYS A 7 -11.00 0.79 -20.01
CA CYS A 7 -10.07 -0.20 -19.51
C CYS A 7 -10.72 -1.30 -18.64
N GLU A 8 -12.02 -1.30 -18.36
CA GLU A 8 -12.65 -2.39 -17.61
C GLU A 8 -13.02 -3.59 -18.50
N PRO A 9 -12.93 -4.84 -17.98
CA PRO A 9 -13.42 -6.01 -18.70
C PRO A 9 -14.96 -5.96 -18.85
N PRO A 10 -15.51 -6.50 -19.96
CA PRO A 10 -16.95 -6.46 -20.23
C PRO A 10 -17.74 -7.19 -19.12
N GLY A 11 -18.74 -6.52 -18.55
CA GLY A 11 -19.58 -7.04 -17.47
C GLY A 11 -19.10 -6.73 -16.04
N SER A 12 -18.04 -5.93 -15.88
CA SER A 12 -17.60 -5.43 -14.57
C SER A 12 -18.65 -4.52 -13.91
N GLN A 13 -18.80 -4.63 -12.60
CA GLN A 13 -19.65 -3.70 -11.84
C GLN A 13 -18.97 -2.33 -11.67
N ALA A 14 -19.77 -1.27 -11.61
CA ALA A 14 -19.28 0.08 -11.36
C ALA A 14 -18.66 0.19 -9.95
N TYR A 15 -17.61 1.00 -9.82
CA TYR A 15 -17.03 1.32 -8.52
C TYR A 15 -18.05 2.01 -7.61
N TRP A 16 -17.89 1.79 -6.32
CA TRP A 16 -18.68 2.51 -5.33
C TRP A 16 -18.31 4.00 -5.35
N PRO A 17 -19.30 4.88 -5.20
CA PRO A 17 -19.03 6.30 -5.18
C PRO A 17 -18.24 6.65 -3.90
N ALA A 18 -17.38 7.68 -4.00
CA ALA A 18 -16.44 8.04 -2.94
C ALA A 18 -17.12 8.35 -1.59
N TRP A 19 -18.35 8.89 -1.62
CA TRP A 19 -19.14 9.18 -0.42
C TRP A 19 -19.62 7.93 0.32
N VAL A 20 -19.63 6.74 -0.31
CA VAL A 20 -19.89 5.45 0.37
C VAL A 20 -18.58 4.81 0.80
N ALA A 21 -17.59 4.77 -0.09
CA ALA A 21 -16.31 4.10 0.17
C ALA A 21 -15.52 4.77 1.31
N GLY A 22 -15.53 6.11 1.39
CA GLY A 22 -14.82 6.88 2.40
C GLY A 22 -15.30 6.59 3.83
N PRO A 23 -16.60 6.76 4.15
CA PRO A 23 -17.13 6.45 5.47
C PRO A 23 -16.91 4.99 5.88
N LEU A 24 -17.07 4.04 4.95
CA LEU A 24 -16.81 2.62 5.25
C LEU A 24 -15.35 2.36 5.56
N LEU A 25 -14.41 2.96 4.82
CA LEU A 25 -12.99 2.89 5.14
C LEU A 25 -12.71 3.49 6.53
N GLY A 26 -13.35 4.62 6.86
CA GLY A 26 -13.26 5.24 8.19
C GLY A 26 -13.78 4.34 9.31
N ILE A 27 -14.90 3.64 9.09
CA ILE A 27 -15.44 2.66 10.04
C ILE A 27 -14.46 1.50 10.23
N VAL A 28 -13.88 0.97 9.14
CA VAL A 28 -12.88 -0.10 9.21
C VAL A 28 -11.65 0.36 10.00
N LEU A 29 -11.17 1.58 9.75
CA LEU A 29 -10.04 2.16 10.46
C LEU A 29 -10.33 2.32 11.95
N LEU A 30 -11.51 2.86 12.30
CA LEU A 30 -11.95 3.00 13.68
C LEU A 30 -12.07 1.63 14.38
N LEU A 31 -12.67 0.66 13.71
CA LEU A 31 -12.83 -0.70 14.24
C LEU A 31 -11.46 -1.35 14.47
N THR A 32 -10.50 -1.14 13.56
CA THR A 32 -9.13 -1.65 13.71
C THR A 32 -8.48 -1.04 14.94
N PHE A 33 -8.58 0.28 15.13
CA PHE A 33 -8.06 0.92 16.34
C PHE A 33 -8.70 0.39 17.63
N ILE A 34 -10.02 0.17 17.64
CA ILE A 34 -10.73 -0.30 18.83
C ILE A 34 -10.38 -1.75 19.16
N LEU A 35 -10.33 -2.63 18.15
CA LEU A 35 -10.14 -4.06 18.36
C LEU A 35 -8.68 -4.40 18.66
N THR A 36 -7.72 -3.72 18.04
CA THR A 36 -6.32 -4.15 18.07
C THR A 36 -5.34 -3.10 18.53
N GLY A 37 -5.79 -1.87 18.77
CA GLY A 37 -4.94 -0.78 19.23
C GLY A 37 -3.92 -0.31 18.18
N HIS A 38 -3.98 -0.84 16.96
CA HIS A 38 -3.06 -0.52 15.87
C HIS A 38 -3.80 0.12 14.69
N GLY A 39 -3.13 1.05 14.01
CA GLY A 39 -3.61 1.59 12.74
C GLY A 39 -3.34 0.66 11.57
N LEU A 40 -3.96 0.93 10.42
CA LEU A 40 -3.76 0.18 9.18
C LEU A 40 -2.34 0.39 8.63
N GLY A 41 -1.67 -0.68 8.22
CA GLY A 41 -0.32 -0.62 7.68
C GLY A 41 0.05 -1.84 6.84
N ALA A 42 0.78 -1.62 5.74
CA ALA A 42 1.27 -2.70 4.89
C ALA A 42 2.80 -2.90 4.98
N THR A 43 3.56 -1.81 5.15
CA THR A 43 5.02 -1.85 5.07
C THR A 43 5.70 -2.53 6.24
N GLY A 44 5.05 -2.60 7.41
CA GLY A 44 5.61 -3.34 8.55
C GLY A 44 5.66 -4.84 8.27
N PHE A 45 4.66 -5.40 7.58
CA PHE A 45 4.66 -6.80 7.15
C PHE A 45 5.85 -7.09 6.21
N THR A 46 6.03 -6.27 5.17
CA THR A 46 7.08 -6.54 4.17
C THR A 46 8.47 -6.51 4.77
N THR A 47 8.77 -5.59 5.71
CA THR A 47 10.07 -5.57 6.38
C THR A 47 10.23 -6.67 7.42
N ARG A 48 9.17 -7.13 8.09
CA ARG A 48 9.24 -8.32 8.95
C ARG A 48 9.56 -9.58 8.13
N VAL A 49 8.95 -9.72 6.95
CA VAL A 49 9.31 -10.80 6.00
C VAL A 49 10.78 -10.69 5.60
N THR A 50 11.26 -9.49 5.28
CA THR A 50 12.69 -9.27 4.96
C THR A 50 13.61 -9.59 6.14
N ALA A 51 13.23 -9.21 7.36
CA ALA A 51 14.00 -9.51 8.57
C ALA A 51 14.07 -11.01 8.83
N TRP A 52 12.96 -11.72 8.68
CA TRP A 52 12.93 -13.18 8.83
C TRP A 52 13.76 -13.88 7.78
N LEU A 53 13.59 -13.53 6.49
CA LEU A 53 14.43 -14.08 5.42
C LEU A 53 15.92 -13.74 5.63
N GLY A 54 16.23 -12.53 6.11
CA GLY A 54 17.59 -12.12 6.46
C GLY A 54 18.18 -12.93 7.60
N GLY A 55 17.37 -13.25 8.62
CA GLY A 55 17.74 -14.13 9.72
C GLY A 55 18.05 -15.56 9.27
N GLU A 56 17.29 -16.11 8.32
CA GLU A 56 17.50 -17.46 7.79
C GLU A 56 18.70 -17.55 6.83
N VAL A 57 18.88 -16.55 5.94
CA VAL A 57 19.94 -16.58 4.91
C VAL A 57 21.27 -16.06 5.43
N ALA A 58 21.25 -15.01 6.26
CA ALA A 58 22.45 -14.30 6.72
C ALA A 58 22.26 -13.76 8.17
N PRO A 59 22.17 -14.64 9.17
CA PRO A 59 21.88 -14.26 10.56
C PRO A 59 22.91 -13.29 11.15
N ARG A 60 24.20 -13.48 10.82
CA ARG A 60 25.28 -12.61 11.30
C ARG A 60 25.17 -11.16 10.83
N TRP A 61 24.73 -10.95 9.59
CA TRP A 61 24.57 -9.60 9.03
C TRP A 61 23.29 -8.93 9.53
N THR A 62 22.28 -9.73 9.86
CA THR A 62 20.96 -9.25 10.24
C THR A 62 20.88 -8.91 11.73
N LEU A 63 21.56 -9.70 12.59
CA LEU A 63 21.73 -9.40 14.02
C LEU A 63 22.72 -8.25 14.28
N ALA A 64 23.72 -8.07 13.41
CA ALA A 64 24.66 -6.96 13.51
C ALA A 64 24.05 -5.61 13.05
N ASN A 65 22.83 -5.61 12.52
CA ASN A 65 22.20 -4.41 11.99
C ASN A 65 21.13 -3.88 12.94
N ASP A 66 21.33 -2.68 13.47
CA ASP A 66 20.45 -2.02 14.46
C ASP A 66 18.98 -1.89 14.01
N TYR A 67 18.72 -1.85 12.70
CA TYR A 67 17.35 -1.74 12.17
C TYR A 67 16.63 -3.10 12.06
N LEU A 68 17.37 -4.20 11.90
CA LEU A 68 16.81 -5.53 11.62
C LEU A 68 16.88 -6.46 12.84
N GLY A 69 17.90 -6.30 13.69
CA GLY A 69 18.11 -7.09 14.90
C GLY A 69 16.89 -7.12 15.83
N PRO A 70 16.36 -5.95 16.26
CA PRO A 70 15.18 -5.91 17.13
C PRO A 70 13.93 -6.54 16.51
N MET A 71 13.84 -6.57 15.18
CA MET A 71 12.69 -7.14 14.47
C MET A 71 12.70 -8.68 14.43
N ILE A 72 13.87 -9.31 14.64
CA ILE A 72 14.00 -10.76 14.78
C ILE A 72 13.73 -11.18 16.23
N GLU A 73 14.14 -10.35 17.20
CA GLU A 73 13.94 -10.61 18.63
C GLU A 73 12.45 -10.59 19.04
N ASP A 74 11.64 -9.76 18.39
CA ASP A 74 10.18 -9.69 18.58
C ASP A 74 9.39 -10.93 18.08
N GLY A 75 10.07 -11.94 17.53
CA GLY A 75 9.48 -13.23 17.13
C GLY A 75 8.99 -13.31 15.67
N SER A 76 8.33 -14.42 15.33
CA SER A 76 7.96 -14.78 13.95
C SER A 76 7.10 -13.72 13.24
N VAL A 77 7.27 -13.56 11.92
CA VAL A 77 6.45 -12.66 11.08
C VAL A 77 4.94 -12.87 11.29
N LEU A 78 4.53 -14.11 11.57
CA LEU A 78 3.13 -14.52 11.71
C LEU A 78 2.49 -14.12 13.06
N SER A 79 3.28 -13.81 14.11
CA SER A 79 2.72 -13.38 15.40
C SER A 79 2.30 -11.91 15.42
N SER A 80 2.71 -11.14 14.42
CA SER A 80 2.41 -9.72 14.34
C SER A 80 1.01 -9.49 13.76
N TRP A 81 0.21 -8.65 14.43
CA TRP A 81 -1.14 -8.27 13.98
C TRP A 81 -1.18 -7.81 12.51
N ILE A 82 -0.15 -7.09 12.06
CA ILE A 82 -0.03 -6.56 10.71
C ILE A 82 -0.03 -7.64 9.62
N THR A 83 0.40 -8.87 9.96
CA THR A 83 0.37 -10.00 9.03
C THR A 83 -1.05 -10.47 8.78
N TRP A 84 -1.87 -10.53 9.83
CA TRP A 84 -3.29 -10.84 9.70
C TRP A 84 -4.05 -9.73 8.96
N GLU A 85 -3.70 -8.47 9.19
CA GLU A 85 -4.24 -7.34 8.43
C GLU A 85 -3.93 -7.49 6.93
N VAL A 86 -2.67 -7.69 6.55
CA VAL A 86 -2.28 -7.81 5.13
C VAL A 86 -2.92 -9.03 4.47
N LEU A 87 -2.99 -10.17 5.17
CA LEU A 87 -3.70 -11.36 4.67
C LEU A 87 -5.20 -11.10 4.50
N GLY A 88 -5.83 -10.43 5.45
CA GLY A 88 -7.23 -10.03 5.37
C GLY A 88 -7.52 -9.07 4.22
N VAL A 89 -6.66 -8.07 4.01
CA VAL A 89 -6.74 -7.14 2.87
C VAL A 89 -6.57 -7.89 1.55
N PHE A 90 -5.61 -8.81 1.47
CA PHE A 90 -5.40 -9.63 0.26
C PHE A 90 -6.63 -10.50 -0.06
N ALA A 91 -7.15 -11.23 0.93
CA ALA A 91 -8.35 -12.05 0.78
C ALA A 91 -9.57 -11.19 0.40
N GLY A 92 -9.79 -10.07 1.10
CA GLY A 92 -10.87 -9.14 0.84
C GLY A 92 -10.81 -8.52 -0.56
N ALA A 93 -9.62 -8.15 -1.03
CA ALA A 93 -9.40 -7.67 -2.38
C ALA A 93 -9.70 -8.75 -3.43
N PHE A 94 -9.27 -9.99 -3.17
CA PHE A 94 -9.53 -11.13 -4.06
C PHE A 94 -11.02 -11.45 -4.19
N PHE A 95 -11.74 -11.57 -3.06
CA PHE A 95 -13.20 -11.78 -3.07
C PHE A 95 -13.93 -10.62 -3.73
N SER A 96 -13.57 -9.37 -3.40
CA SER A 96 -14.18 -8.18 -4.00
C SER A 96 -13.98 -8.13 -5.52
N ALA A 97 -12.78 -8.45 -6.00
CA ALA A 97 -12.50 -8.47 -7.44
C ALA A 97 -13.25 -9.59 -8.17
N ARG A 98 -13.45 -10.75 -7.51
CA ARG A 98 -14.24 -11.86 -8.05
C ARG A 98 -15.73 -11.51 -8.12
N LEU A 99 -16.31 -10.95 -7.06
CA LEU A 99 -17.71 -10.52 -7.03
C LEU A 99 -17.99 -9.41 -8.05
N ALA A 100 -17.07 -8.46 -8.19
CA ALA A 100 -17.18 -7.38 -9.18
C ALA A 100 -16.91 -7.81 -10.63
N ARG A 101 -16.55 -9.09 -10.87
CA ARG A 101 -16.16 -9.66 -12.18
C ARG A 101 -15.09 -8.84 -12.90
N ARG A 102 -14.13 -8.29 -12.16
CA ARG A 102 -13.06 -7.42 -12.68
C ARG A 102 -11.67 -8.05 -12.61
N MET A 103 -11.58 -9.35 -12.32
CA MET A 103 -10.33 -10.09 -12.37
C MET A 103 -9.85 -10.16 -13.82
N ALA A 104 -8.78 -9.43 -14.14
CA ALA A 104 -8.14 -9.45 -15.44
C ALA A 104 -6.63 -9.42 -15.27
N TRP A 105 -5.93 -10.30 -15.99
CA TRP A 105 -4.48 -10.25 -16.06
C TRP A 105 -4.06 -9.16 -17.05
N ARG A 106 -3.58 -8.03 -16.53
CA ARG A 106 -3.18 -6.88 -17.35
C ARG A 106 -1.95 -6.23 -16.74
N ILE A 107 -1.08 -5.76 -17.63
CA ILE A 107 -0.06 -4.78 -17.25
C ILE A 107 -0.76 -3.43 -17.35
N GLU A 108 -0.69 -2.62 -16.29
CA GLU A 108 -1.28 -1.30 -16.21
C GLU A 108 -0.31 -0.20 -16.69
N GLY A 109 -0.85 0.94 -17.11
CA GLY A 109 -0.08 2.08 -17.66
C GLY A 109 -0.53 2.53 -19.05
N ALA A 110 -0.02 3.68 -19.50
CA ALA A 110 -0.44 4.28 -20.77
C ALA A 110 -0.18 3.33 -21.96
N ALA A 111 -1.19 3.15 -22.81
CA ALA A 111 -1.12 2.33 -24.03
C ALA A 111 -0.01 2.80 -25.01
N THR A 112 0.43 4.06 -24.87
CA THR A 112 1.51 4.68 -25.65
C THR A 112 2.91 4.26 -25.20
N SER A 113 3.06 3.65 -24.01
CA SER A 113 4.34 3.14 -23.51
C SER A 113 4.43 1.64 -23.80
N GLY A 114 5.48 1.19 -24.50
CA GLY A 114 5.72 -0.24 -24.70
C GLY A 114 5.81 -1.03 -23.39
N THR A 115 5.56 -2.35 -23.43
CA THR A 115 5.49 -3.23 -22.25
C THR A 115 6.71 -3.10 -21.33
N VAL A 116 7.91 -3.02 -21.90
CA VAL A 116 9.17 -2.86 -21.15
C VAL A 116 9.22 -1.51 -20.42
N GLY A 117 8.83 -0.42 -21.10
CA GLY A 117 8.79 0.91 -20.49
C GLY A 117 7.78 1.01 -19.34
N ARG A 118 6.65 0.30 -19.42
CA ARG A 118 5.66 0.23 -18.33
C ARG A 118 6.22 -0.52 -17.12
N LEU A 119 6.87 -1.66 -17.35
CA LEU A 119 7.47 -2.45 -16.28
C LEU A 119 8.63 -1.71 -15.60
N LEU A 120 9.49 -1.04 -16.38
CA LEU A 120 10.58 -0.23 -15.85
C LEU A 120 10.07 0.95 -15.02
N LYS A 121 9.05 1.66 -15.48
CA LYS A 121 8.43 2.75 -14.71
C LYS A 121 7.78 2.23 -13.41
N ALA A 122 7.10 1.09 -13.47
CA ALA A 122 6.50 0.46 -12.29
C ALA A 122 7.57 0.02 -11.29
N LEU A 123 8.66 -0.59 -11.76
CA LEU A 123 9.78 -1.00 -10.92
C LEU A 123 10.48 0.21 -10.29
N ALA A 124 10.81 1.22 -11.09
CA ALA A 124 11.44 2.44 -10.59
C ALA A 124 10.55 3.17 -9.57
N GLY A 125 9.24 3.28 -9.86
CA GLY A 125 8.26 3.85 -8.93
C GLY A 125 8.13 3.03 -7.64
N GLY A 126 8.14 1.70 -7.73
CA GLY A 126 8.10 0.80 -6.57
C GLY A 126 9.35 0.94 -5.68
N ILE A 127 10.54 1.02 -6.27
CA ILE A 127 11.79 1.24 -5.55
C ILE A 127 11.76 2.59 -4.82
N LEU A 128 11.38 3.66 -5.52
CA LEU A 128 11.27 5.00 -4.94
C LEU A 128 10.22 5.06 -3.82
N ALA A 129 9.05 4.44 -4.02
CA ALA A 129 8.00 4.39 -3.01
C ALA A 129 8.41 3.56 -1.79
N GLY A 130 9.08 2.43 -1.99
CA GLY A 130 9.60 1.60 -0.91
C GLY A 130 10.69 2.30 -0.11
N PHE A 131 11.61 2.99 -0.78
CA PHE A 131 12.63 3.81 -0.15
C PHE A 131 12.01 4.96 0.65
N GLY A 132 11.07 5.69 0.03
CA GLY A 132 10.33 6.76 0.69
C GLY A 132 9.58 6.28 1.93
N ALA A 133 8.94 5.12 1.85
CA ALA A 133 8.23 4.53 2.99
C ALA A 133 9.15 4.20 4.17
N ARG A 134 10.44 3.93 3.95
CA ARG A 134 11.42 3.74 5.02
C ARG A 134 11.86 5.07 5.63
N ILE A 135 12.09 6.09 4.79
CA ILE A 135 12.43 7.44 5.25
C ILE A 135 11.28 8.02 6.10
N SER A 136 10.03 7.82 5.68
CA SER A 136 8.86 8.29 6.44
C SER A 136 8.44 7.37 7.59
N ALA A 137 9.22 6.32 7.89
CA ALA A 137 8.90 5.30 8.89
C ALA A 137 7.49 4.67 8.73
N GLY A 138 6.96 4.61 7.51
CA GLY A 138 5.66 4.02 7.22
C GLY A 138 5.13 4.33 5.83
N CYS A 139 3.98 3.75 5.50
CA CYS A 139 3.30 3.93 4.21
C CYS A 139 2.13 4.92 4.30
N THR A 140 1.49 5.21 3.16
CA THR A 140 0.32 6.09 3.08
C THR A 140 -0.85 5.64 3.96
N SER A 141 -1.09 4.33 4.12
CA SER A 141 -2.12 3.84 5.03
C SER A 141 -1.73 3.99 6.51
N GLY A 142 -0.47 3.79 6.85
CA GLY A 142 0.04 3.94 8.21
C GLY A 142 0.15 5.40 8.64
N VAL A 143 1.09 6.13 8.03
CA VAL A 143 1.39 7.52 8.41
C VAL A 143 0.28 8.45 7.96
N GLY A 144 -0.21 8.27 6.73
CA GLY A 144 -1.23 9.15 6.15
C GLY A 144 -2.61 8.92 6.76
N LEU A 145 -3.24 7.77 6.49
CA LEU A 145 -4.61 7.50 6.94
C LEU A 145 -4.71 7.33 8.46
N SER A 146 -3.94 6.40 9.03
CA SER A 146 -4.04 6.12 10.47
C SER A 146 -3.48 7.27 11.32
N GLY A 147 -2.38 7.90 10.89
CA GLY A 147 -1.81 9.07 11.55
C GLY A 147 -2.71 10.32 11.51
N ALA A 148 -3.37 10.59 10.38
CA ALA A 148 -4.33 11.70 10.30
C ALA A 148 -5.61 11.42 11.10
N ALA A 149 -6.04 10.16 11.19
CA ALA A 149 -7.23 9.78 11.96
C ALA A 149 -7.10 10.07 13.47
N VAL A 150 -5.89 10.00 14.01
CA VAL A 150 -5.59 10.37 15.41
C VAL A 150 -5.19 11.85 15.58
N LEU A 151 -5.46 12.68 14.56
CA LEU A 151 -5.09 14.11 14.51
C LEU A 151 -3.57 14.36 14.64
N GLY A 152 -2.74 13.41 14.21
CA GLY A 152 -1.28 13.57 14.22
C GLY A 152 -0.83 14.59 13.17
N VAL A 153 -0.07 15.61 13.61
CA VAL A 153 0.50 16.63 12.71
C VAL A 153 1.36 16.00 11.62
N SER A 154 2.12 14.95 11.96
CA SER A 154 2.94 14.20 11.02
C SER A 154 2.13 13.55 9.89
N GLY A 155 0.91 13.08 10.16
CA GLY A 155 0.05 12.47 9.14
C GLY A 155 -0.45 13.49 8.12
N PHE A 156 -0.85 14.68 8.56
CA PHE A 156 -1.26 15.76 7.66
C PHE A 156 -0.09 16.27 6.82
N VAL A 157 1.07 16.51 7.43
CA VAL A 157 2.28 16.93 6.71
C VAL A 157 2.67 15.87 5.68
N PHE A 158 2.66 14.59 6.07
CA PHE A 158 2.95 13.48 5.16
C PHE A 158 1.98 13.44 3.97
N LEU A 159 0.66 13.55 4.20
CA LEU A 159 -0.34 13.52 3.13
C LEU A 159 -0.16 14.69 2.16
N ILE A 160 0.06 15.90 2.67
CA ILE A 160 0.28 17.10 1.83
C ILE A 160 1.52 16.89 0.96
N SER A 161 2.65 16.51 1.55
CA SER A 161 3.89 16.24 0.82
C SER A 161 3.72 15.12 -0.19
N PHE A 162 3.05 14.02 0.19
CA PHE A 162 2.79 12.88 -0.69
C PHE A 162 1.97 13.27 -1.92
N PHE A 163 0.91 14.06 -1.73
CA PHE A 163 0.09 14.57 -2.85
C PHE A 163 0.87 15.51 -3.76
N ILE A 164 1.66 16.42 -3.21
CA ILE A 164 2.51 17.33 -3.99
C ILE A 164 3.53 16.53 -4.82
N SER A 165 4.26 15.61 -4.18
CA SER A 165 5.22 14.75 -4.87
C SER A 165 4.57 13.88 -5.95
N GLY A 166 3.37 13.34 -5.68
CA GLY A 166 2.60 12.56 -6.64
C GLY A 166 2.17 13.38 -7.86
N LEU A 167 1.71 14.62 -7.65
CA LEU A 167 1.38 15.54 -8.73
C LEU A 167 2.60 15.90 -9.58
N ILE A 168 3.74 16.18 -8.95
CA ILE A 168 5.00 16.43 -9.66
C ILE A 168 5.41 15.21 -10.48
N ALA A 169 5.40 14.01 -9.87
CA ALA A 169 5.74 12.77 -10.55
C ALA A 169 4.81 12.48 -11.74
N ALA A 170 3.50 12.71 -11.59
CA ALA A 170 2.53 12.56 -12.66
C ALA A 170 2.81 13.52 -13.83
N ARG A 171 3.17 14.78 -13.54
CA ARG A 171 3.55 15.76 -14.58
C ARG A 171 4.84 15.36 -15.30
N LEU A 172 5.86 14.91 -14.57
CA LEU A 172 7.15 14.49 -15.14
C LEU A 172 7.03 13.24 -16.02
N THR A 173 6.20 12.28 -15.63
CA THR A 173 6.03 11.02 -16.37
C THR A 173 5.06 11.12 -17.55
N GLY A 174 4.50 12.30 -17.82
CA GLY A 174 3.56 12.54 -18.91
C GLY A 174 2.15 12.04 -18.64
N GLY A 175 1.81 11.72 -17.38
CA GLY A 175 0.46 11.38 -16.91
C GLY A 175 -0.45 12.60 -16.80
N GLY A 176 -0.24 13.61 -17.65
CA GLY A 176 -1.08 14.78 -17.72
C GLY A 176 -2.48 14.39 -18.17
N VAL A 177 -3.46 14.77 -17.36
CA VAL A 177 -4.87 14.87 -17.76
C VAL A 177 -4.92 15.54 -19.13
N LYS A 178 -5.22 14.77 -20.17
CA LYS A 178 -5.86 15.26 -21.38
C LYS A 178 -7.32 14.85 -21.29
#